data_AF-A0A1I1LNT8-F1
#
_entry.id   AF-A0A1I1LNT8-F1
#
_cell.length_a   1.000
_cell.length_b   1.000
_cell.length_c   1.000
_cell.angle_alpha   90.00
_cell.angle_beta   90.00
_cell.angle_gamma   90.00
#
_symmetry.space_group_name_H-M   'P 1'
#
loop_
_entity.id
_entity.type
_entity.pdbx_description
1 polymer ?
#
loop_
_entity_poly.entity_id
_entity_poly.type
_entity_poly.pdbx_seq_one_letter_code
_entity_poly.pdbx_strand_id
1 'polypeptide(L)'
;MNKLIRSTVSLLCAGAMASGCISVMAEKVSTTRGDVNGDGVVNVTDVVKTAAHVKGKKLLSGESLKNADVNFDGSVNVTDITRIAAFVKGKKNLPSDPNSADERFKGYDAYLIFADGSMNWGNWNGQGHPGAASYGIDADVTGDGVYTVSITRDSITSVDDMGKNPSLIYSNDGANGSYLPWANDCTIMCVDITGLLDGTLGADGTELEGFLENGSNPNVNKHVKGKFRGDELKVEVKSIKVDDEELWFDPSKVRYGNLDEEDNCYRIEIANLISGDADDAAINVNNFFFSDELSVTFSIYGID
;
A
#
# COMPACT_ATOMS: atom_id res chain seq x y z
N MET A 1 -17.08 89.97 0.80
CA MET A 1 -16.15 89.70 -0.32
C MET A 1 -16.22 88.23 -0.67
N ASN A 2 -16.68 87.95 -1.90
CA ASN A 2 -16.40 86.80 -2.80
C ASN A 2 -16.12 85.40 -2.20
N LYS A 3 -16.67 84.29 -2.69
CA LYS A 3 -17.68 83.95 -3.72
C LYS A 3 -17.87 82.42 -3.63
N LEU A 4 -19.09 81.96 -3.88
CA LEU A 4 -19.42 80.59 -4.33
C LEU A 4 -18.66 80.20 -5.62
N ILE A 5 -18.53 78.89 -5.91
CA ILE A 5 -18.53 78.15 -7.23
C ILE A 5 -17.77 76.81 -7.00
N ARG A 6 -18.43 75.64 -6.88
CA ARG A 6 -19.01 74.67 -7.87
C ARG A 6 -18.01 73.69 -8.52
N SER A 7 -18.48 72.43 -8.60
CA SER A 7 -18.07 71.31 -9.48
C SER A 7 -16.89 70.45 -8.96
N THR A 8 -16.94 69.11 -8.91
CA THR A 8 -17.48 68.17 -9.92
C THR A 8 -17.91 66.84 -9.28
N VAL A 9 -19.05 66.33 -9.74
CA VAL A 9 -19.52 64.94 -9.55
C VAL A 9 -18.59 64.01 -10.33
N SER A 10 -18.07 62.97 -9.69
CA SER A 10 -17.60 61.78 -10.42
C SER A 10 -18.18 60.55 -9.74
N LEU A 11 -19.22 60.06 -10.40
CA LEU A 11 -19.89 58.80 -10.19
C LEU A 11 -18.93 57.68 -10.61
N LEU A 12 -18.58 56.77 -9.71
CA LEU A 12 -18.09 55.45 -10.06
C LEU A 12 -18.64 54.46 -9.03
N CYS A 13 -19.80 53.88 -9.38
CA CYS A 13 -20.28 52.64 -8.82
C CYS A 13 -19.36 51.50 -9.27
N ALA A 14 -18.83 50.73 -8.33
CA ALA A 14 -18.74 49.28 -8.44
C ALA A 14 -18.36 48.73 -7.05
N GLY A 15 -19.32 48.07 -6.41
CA GLY A 15 -19.08 47.35 -5.16
C GLY A 15 -18.19 46.13 -5.40
N ALA A 16 -17.34 45.87 -4.42
CA ALA A 16 -16.89 44.53 -4.12
C ALA A 16 -17.09 44.35 -2.62
N MET A 17 -18.22 43.74 -2.27
CA MET A 17 -18.41 43.15 -0.96
C MET A 17 -17.35 42.06 -0.85
N ALA A 18 -16.32 42.29 -0.04
CA ALA A 18 -15.42 41.23 0.40
C ALA A 18 -16.26 40.31 1.30
N SER A 19 -17.03 39.44 0.65
CA SER A 19 -17.54 38.22 1.25
C SER A 19 -16.31 37.39 1.59
N GLY A 20 -15.82 37.57 2.82
CA GLY A 20 -14.93 36.61 3.44
C GLY A 20 -15.69 35.29 3.50
N CYS A 21 -15.53 34.48 2.46
CA CYS A 21 -15.65 33.05 2.60
C CYS A 21 -14.69 32.65 3.71
N ILE A 22 -15.22 32.44 4.92
CA ILE A 22 -14.64 31.49 5.84
C ILE A 22 -14.66 30.18 5.07
N SER A 23 -13.56 29.91 4.37
CA SER A 23 -13.27 28.58 3.87
C SER A 23 -13.16 27.73 5.13
N VAL A 24 -14.26 27.08 5.50
CA VAL A 24 -14.21 25.91 6.36
C VAL A 24 -13.40 24.92 5.55
N MET A 25 -12.09 24.89 5.80
CA MET A 25 -11.28 23.73 5.48
C MET A 25 -11.97 22.60 6.23
N ALA A 26 -12.66 21.72 5.51
CA ALA A 26 -13.08 20.46 6.07
C ALA A 26 -11.78 19.76 6.46
N GLU A 27 -11.43 19.87 7.74
CA GLU A 27 -10.33 19.14 8.32
C GLU A 27 -10.63 17.67 8.04
N LYS A 28 -9.75 17.04 7.25
CA LYS A 28 -9.82 15.61 6.97
C LYS A 28 -9.77 14.92 8.33
N VAL A 29 -10.94 14.51 8.82
CA VAL A 29 -11.05 13.74 10.06
C VAL A 29 -10.25 12.47 9.80
N SER A 30 -9.05 12.42 10.37
CA SER A 30 -8.28 11.20 10.50
C SER A 30 -9.13 10.30 11.38
N THR A 31 -9.79 9.33 10.75
CA THR A 31 -10.60 8.32 11.43
C THR A 31 -9.68 7.51 12.34
N THR A 32 -9.57 7.94 13.59
CA THR A 32 -8.64 7.32 14.54
C THR A 32 -9.31 6.06 15.08
N ARG A 33 -8.73 4.89 14.81
CA ARG A 33 -9.24 3.61 15.34
C ARG A 33 -9.39 3.67 16.86
N GLY A 34 -10.53 3.22 17.38
CA GLY A 34 -10.87 3.35 18.80
C GLY A 34 -11.48 4.70 19.18
N ASP A 35 -11.54 5.70 18.28
CA ASP A 35 -12.25 6.96 18.47
C ASP A 35 -13.73 6.79 18.12
N VAL A 36 -14.48 6.30 19.09
CA VAL A 36 -15.89 5.92 18.93
C VAL A 36 -16.78 7.16 18.92
N ASN A 37 -16.33 8.27 19.51
CA ASN A 37 -17.07 9.52 19.52
C ASN A 37 -16.74 10.47 18.38
N GLY A 38 -15.66 10.24 17.63
CA GLY A 38 -15.21 11.09 16.52
C GLY A 38 -14.62 12.42 16.98
N ASP A 39 -14.07 12.49 18.20
CA ASP A 39 -13.48 13.71 18.75
C ASP A 39 -11.98 13.86 18.48
N GLY A 40 -11.39 12.88 17.79
CA GLY A 40 -9.97 12.81 17.43
C GLY A 40 -9.08 12.20 18.52
N VAL A 41 -9.63 11.79 19.67
CA VAL A 41 -8.84 11.33 20.82
C VAL A 41 -9.42 10.07 21.44
N VAL A 42 -8.71 8.95 21.29
CA VAL A 42 -9.08 7.69 21.96
C VAL A 42 -8.86 7.78 23.47
N ASN A 43 -9.95 7.83 24.23
CA ASN A 43 -9.93 7.98 25.68
C ASN A 43 -11.03 7.15 26.38
N VAL A 44 -11.25 7.39 27.68
CA VAL A 44 -12.23 6.64 28.47
C VAL A 44 -13.67 6.82 27.95
N THR A 45 -13.96 7.91 27.26
CA THR A 45 -15.26 8.19 26.65
C THR A 45 -15.60 7.14 25.59
N ASP A 46 -14.62 6.72 24.81
CA ASP A 46 -14.80 5.68 23.78
C ASP A 46 -15.09 4.33 24.40
N VAL A 47 -14.34 3.96 25.45
CA VAL A 47 -14.59 2.74 26.23
C VAL A 47 -16.03 2.71 26.74
N VAL A 48 -16.54 3.83 27.27
CA VAL A 48 -17.92 3.94 27.79
C VAL A 48 -18.94 3.80 26.67
N LYS A 49 -18.69 4.40 25.49
CA LYS A 49 -19.59 4.30 24.33
C LYS A 49 -19.64 2.89 23.77
N THR A 50 -18.49 2.23 23.57
CA THR A 50 -18.43 0.81 23.16
C THR A 50 -19.16 -0.07 24.17
N ALA A 51 -18.95 0.15 25.47
CA ALA A 51 -19.66 -0.61 26.50
C ALA A 51 -21.18 -0.38 26.49
N ALA A 52 -21.65 0.83 26.19
CA ALA A 52 -23.07 1.13 26.05
C ALA A 52 -23.70 0.43 24.84
N HIS A 53 -22.94 0.30 23.74
CA HIS A 53 -23.33 -0.48 22.57
C HIS A 53 -23.47 -1.97 22.88
N VAL A 54 -22.42 -2.57 23.44
CA VAL A 54 -22.40 -3.99 23.80
C VAL A 54 -23.51 -4.35 24.79
N LYS A 55 -23.89 -3.42 25.68
CA LYS A 55 -25.02 -3.58 26.61
C LYS A 55 -26.41 -3.30 25.99
N GLY A 56 -26.48 -2.96 24.71
CA GLY A 56 -27.72 -2.60 24.01
C GLY A 56 -28.39 -1.32 24.54
N LYS A 57 -27.67 -0.48 25.29
CA LYS A 57 -28.21 0.76 25.88
C LYS A 57 -28.14 1.94 24.92
N LYS A 58 -27.09 1.99 24.10
CA LYS A 58 -26.93 3.00 23.06
C LYS A 58 -26.23 2.36 21.87
N LEU A 59 -27.00 2.04 20.85
CA LEU A 59 -26.47 1.40 19.65
C LEU A 59 -25.61 2.40 18.86
N LEU A 60 -24.46 1.93 18.39
CA LEU A 60 -23.58 2.64 17.47
C LEU A 60 -24.01 2.30 16.05
N SER A 61 -23.68 3.18 15.12
CA SER A 61 -23.91 2.99 13.69
C SER A 61 -22.83 3.72 12.90
N GLY A 62 -22.70 3.37 11.62
CA GLY A 62 -21.75 4.02 10.71
C GLY A 62 -20.31 3.95 11.22
N GLU A 63 -19.63 5.09 11.19
CA GLU A 63 -18.22 5.23 11.53
C GLU A 63 -17.91 4.88 12.99
N SER A 64 -18.78 5.29 13.93
CA SER A 64 -18.59 4.93 15.34
C SER A 64 -18.65 3.43 15.58
N LEU A 65 -19.40 2.68 14.77
CA LEU A 65 -19.44 1.22 14.85
C LEU A 65 -18.15 0.60 14.32
N LYS A 66 -17.62 1.14 13.22
CA LYS A 66 -16.32 0.74 12.64
C LYS A 66 -15.16 1.03 13.59
N ASN A 67 -15.12 2.23 14.17
CA ASN A 67 -14.06 2.61 15.11
C ASN A 67 -14.11 1.82 16.42
N ALA A 68 -15.28 1.27 16.77
CA ALA A 68 -15.47 0.44 17.95
C ALA A 68 -15.04 -1.03 17.76
N ASP A 69 -15.03 -1.55 16.53
CA ASP A 69 -14.51 -2.88 16.18
C ASP A 69 -12.98 -2.77 15.99
N VAL A 70 -12.25 -2.84 17.10
CA VAL A 70 -10.80 -2.57 17.11
C VAL A 70 -9.96 -3.83 16.91
N ASN A 71 -10.58 -5.00 16.80
CA ASN A 71 -9.90 -6.25 16.44
C ASN A 71 -10.35 -6.85 15.11
N PHE A 72 -11.28 -6.19 14.40
CA PHE A 72 -11.68 -6.52 13.03
C PHE A 72 -12.27 -7.91 12.88
N ASP A 73 -12.94 -8.39 13.92
CA ASP A 73 -13.66 -9.66 13.85
C ASP A 73 -15.10 -9.48 13.30
N GLY A 74 -15.45 -8.24 12.93
CA GLY A 74 -16.76 -7.87 12.39
C GLY A 74 -17.83 -7.71 13.46
N SER A 75 -17.49 -7.80 14.75
CA SER A 75 -18.44 -7.79 15.87
C SER A 75 -17.95 -6.97 17.06
N VAL A 76 -18.57 -5.82 17.31
CA VAL A 76 -18.26 -5.01 18.50
C VAL A 76 -18.70 -5.73 19.78
N ASN A 77 -17.75 -6.20 20.58
CA ASN A 77 -17.98 -7.01 21.78
C ASN A 77 -17.06 -6.64 22.96
N VAL A 78 -17.01 -7.48 24.01
CA VAL A 78 -16.21 -7.22 25.22
C VAL A 78 -14.70 -7.20 24.94
N THR A 79 -14.27 -7.91 23.90
CA THR A 79 -12.88 -7.91 23.43
C THR A 79 -12.45 -6.52 23.02
N ASP A 80 -13.28 -5.79 22.27
CA ASP A 80 -13.00 -4.41 21.85
C ASP A 80 -12.89 -3.46 23.02
N ILE A 81 -13.85 -3.51 23.94
CA ILE A 81 -13.84 -2.70 25.17
C ILE A 81 -12.51 -2.89 25.90
N THR A 82 -12.05 -4.14 26.02
CA THR A 82 -10.83 -4.49 26.75
C THR A 82 -9.59 -3.97 26.03
N ARG A 83 -9.57 -4.00 24.69
CA ARG A 83 -8.46 -3.48 23.87
C ARG A 83 -8.38 -1.96 23.92
N ILE A 84 -9.49 -1.25 23.71
CA ILE A 84 -9.55 0.22 23.84
C ILE A 84 -9.12 0.62 25.26
N ALA A 85 -9.61 -0.07 26.30
CA ALA A 85 -9.22 0.23 27.67
C ALA A 85 -7.73 -0.04 27.95
N ALA A 86 -7.11 -1.02 27.29
CA ALA A 86 -5.67 -1.29 27.41
C ALA A 86 -4.84 -0.20 26.70
N PHE A 87 -5.31 0.27 25.54
CA PHE A 87 -4.73 1.40 24.81
C PHE A 87 -4.76 2.70 25.60
N VAL A 88 -5.93 3.07 26.13
CA VAL A 88 -6.10 4.27 26.97
C VAL A 88 -5.21 4.24 28.21
N LYS A 89 -4.84 3.05 28.71
CA LYS A 89 -3.93 2.86 29.84
C LYS A 89 -2.45 2.78 29.43
N GLY A 90 -2.12 2.92 28.15
CA GLY A 90 -0.76 2.80 27.61
C GLY A 90 -0.15 1.39 27.77
N LYS A 91 -0.98 0.35 27.93
CA LYS A 91 -0.50 -1.02 28.18
C LYS A 91 -0.33 -1.84 26.90
N LYS A 92 -1.09 -1.53 25.86
CA LYS A 92 -1.06 -2.20 24.56
C LYS A 92 -1.48 -1.21 23.48
N ASN A 93 -0.85 -1.28 22.31
CA ASN A 93 -1.36 -0.60 21.13
C ASN A 93 -2.59 -1.33 20.59
N LEU A 94 -3.48 -0.61 19.89
CA LEU A 94 -4.52 -1.26 19.10
C LEU A 94 -3.86 -1.98 17.90
N PRO A 95 -4.35 -3.16 17.51
CA PRO A 95 -3.82 -3.83 16.32
C PRO A 95 -4.08 -2.95 15.08
N SER A 96 -3.23 -3.10 14.06
CA SER A 96 -3.46 -2.57 12.72
C SER A 96 -4.83 -3.05 12.20
N ASP A 97 -5.50 -2.23 11.38
CA ASP A 97 -6.69 -2.72 10.68
C ASP A 97 -6.13 -3.69 9.66
N PRO A 98 -6.56 -4.95 9.64
CA PRO A 98 -6.12 -5.87 8.63
C PRO A 98 -6.40 -5.27 7.25
N ASN A 99 -7.43 -4.44 7.07
CA ASN A 99 -7.74 -3.69 5.85
C ASN A 99 -7.13 -2.26 5.80
N SER A 100 -6.38 -1.83 6.81
CA SER A 100 -5.46 -0.71 6.64
C SER A 100 -4.12 -1.31 6.28
N ALA A 101 -3.78 -1.21 5.00
CA ALA A 101 -2.38 -1.08 4.60
C ALA A 101 -1.59 -0.29 5.64
N ASP A 102 -0.35 -0.67 5.88
CA ASP A 102 0.49 0.12 6.77
C ASP A 102 0.67 1.54 6.18
N GLU A 103 -0.08 2.52 6.72
CA GLU A 103 -0.05 3.90 6.25
C GLU A 103 1.29 4.62 6.59
N ARG A 104 2.27 3.90 7.16
CA ARG A 104 3.62 4.43 7.38
C ARG A 104 4.39 4.62 6.08
N PHE A 105 3.99 3.96 4.98
CA PHE A 105 4.60 4.17 3.67
C PHE A 105 4.41 5.60 3.18
N LYS A 106 5.47 6.15 2.59
CA LYS A 106 5.48 7.48 1.99
C LYS A 106 5.54 7.33 0.48
N GLY A 107 4.66 8.03 -0.22
CA GLY A 107 4.59 7.92 -1.68
C GLY A 107 3.94 6.62 -2.10
N TYR A 108 4.53 5.92 -3.07
CA TYR A 108 4.03 4.68 -3.64
C TYR A 108 4.77 3.47 -3.05
N ASP A 109 4.05 2.41 -2.73
CA ASP A 109 4.61 1.17 -2.18
C ASP A 109 5.13 0.28 -3.31
N ALA A 110 6.45 0.13 -3.40
CA ALA A 110 7.12 -0.79 -4.30
C ALA A 110 7.53 -2.06 -3.56
N TYR A 111 7.15 -3.23 -4.06
CA TYR A 111 7.42 -4.50 -3.39
C TYR A 111 7.76 -5.62 -4.37
N LEU A 112 8.50 -6.61 -3.89
CA LEU A 112 8.90 -7.78 -4.67
C LEU A 112 7.84 -8.88 -4.57
N ILE A 113 7.23 -9.24 -5.70
CA ILE A 113 6.48 -10.48 -5.86
C ILE A 113 7.46 -11.57 -6.27
N PHE A 114 7.47 -12.67 -5.53
CA PHE A 114 8.30 -13.82 -5.84
C PHE A 114 7.57 -15.12 -5.47
N ALA A 115 7.68 -16.13 -6.33
CA ALA A 115 7.39 -17.51 -5.97
C ALA A 115 8.47 -18.44 -6.53
N ASP A 116 9.00 -19.30 -5.67
CA ASP A 116 9.88 -20.38 -6.11
C ASP A 116 9.12 -21.46 -6.93
N GLY A 117 9.84 -22.43 -7.49
CA GLY A 117 9.25 -23.52 -8.29
C GLY A 117 8.26 -24.40 -7.53
N SER A 118 8.32 -24.39 -6.20
CA SER A 118 7.44 -25.15 -5.31
C SER A 118 6.35 -24.31 -4.65
N MET A 119 6.29 -23.01 -4.96
CA MET A 119 5.44 -22.01 -4.31
C MET A 119 5.68 -21.86 -2.80
N ASN A 120 6.81 -22.38 -2.29
CA ASN A 120 7.12 -22.42 -0.86
C ASN A 120 7.61 -21.05 -0.40
N TRP A 121 8.64 -20.52 -1.05
CA TRP A 121 9.01 -19.12 -0.93
C TRP A 121 8.06 -18.27 -1.76
N GLY A 122 7.00 -17.77 -1.13
CA GLY A 122 5.98 -16.94 -1.79
C GLY A 122 5.76 -15.60 -1.09
N ASN A 123 5.94 -14.49 -1.81
CA ASN A 123 5.42 -13.18 -1.42
C ASN A 123 4.57 -12.62 -2.56
N TRP A 124 3.36 -12.17 -2.24
CA TRP A 124 2.35 -11.77 -3.24
C TRP A 124 1.97 -10.30 -3.18
N ASN A 125 2.23 -9.63 -2.06
CA ASN A 125 1.74 -8.30 -1.78
C ASN A 125 2.84 -7.46 -1.12
N GLY A 126 2.70 -6.14 -1.22
CA GLY A 126 3.41 -5.18 -0.38
C GLY A 126 2.72 -5.02 0.97
N GLN A 127 3.48 -4.54 1.95
CA GLN A 127 3.04 -4.24 3.29
C GLN A 127 1.98 -3.12 3.29
N GLY A 128 1.87 -2.37 2.20
CA GLY A 128 0.83 -1.38 1.91
C GLY A 128 -0.46 -1.96 1.31
N HIS A 129 -0.67 -3.28 1.29
CA HIS A 129 -1.91 -3.88 0.78
C HIS A 129 -2.89 -4.31 1.88
N PRO A 130 -4.13 -3.79 1.91
CA PRO A 130 -5.18 -4.21 2.83
C PRO A 130 -5.52 -5.70 2.76
N GLY A 131 -5.56 -6.34 3.93
CA GLY A 131 -6.15 -7.64 4.16
C GLY A 131 -5.32 -8.78 3.60
N ALA A 132 -4.08 -8.48 3.24
CA ALA A 132 -3.24 -9.37 2.49
C ALA A 132 -1.88 -9.48 3.16
N ALA A 133 -1.42 -10.73 3.23
CA ALA A 133 -0.17 -11.02 3.88
C ALA A 133 1.01 -10.58 3.00
N SER A 134 2.02 -9.96 3.62
CA SER A 134 3.21 -9.43 2.96
C SER A 134 4.45 -9.66 3.80
N TYR A 135 5.48 -10.20 3.16
CA TYR A 135 6.68 -10.71 3.82
C TYR A 135 7.97 -10.27 3.11
N GLY A 136 7.94 -9.13 2.43
CA GLY A 136 9.09 -8.47 1.81
C GLY A 136 9.68 -7.33 2.65
N ILE A 137 10.72 -6.72 2.11
CA ILE A 137 11.22 -5.40 2.48
C ILE A 137 10.93 -4.49 1.28
N ASP A 138 9.96 -3.61 1.47
CA ASP A 138 9.43 -2.76 0.42
C ASP A 138 10.17 -1.42 0.36
N ALA A 139 9.90 -0.64 -0.68
CA ALA A 139 10.49 0.68 -0.89
C ALA A 139 9.42 1.77 -1.03
N ASP A 140 9.61 2.85 -0.27
CA ASP A 140 8.86 4.10 -0.39
C ASP A 140 9.31 4.89 -1.62
N VAL A 141 8.58 4.77 -2.73
CA VAL A 141 8.83 5.55 -3.95
C VAL A 141 8.21 6.94 -3.79
N THR A 142 9.04 7.92 -3.40
CA THR A 142 8.60 9.29 -3.06
C THR A 142 8.82 10.33 -4.16
N GLY A 143 9.45 9.95 -5.26
CA GLY A 143 9.80 10.82 -6.38
C GLY A 143 10.83 10.16 -7.30
N ASP A 144 11.32 10.89 -8.29
CA ASP A 144 12.32 10.38 -9.22
C ASP A 144 13.58 9.84 -8.50
N GLY A 145 14.04 8.64 -8.84
CA GLY A 145 15.16 8.04 -8.12
C GLY A 145 15.45 6.57 -8.42
N VAL A 146 16.28 5.98 -7.55
CA VAL A 146 16.68 4.57 -7.57
C VAL A 146 16.27 3.94 -6.25
N TYR A 147 15.59 2.80 -6.33
CA TYR A 147 14.97 2.11 -5.20
C TYR A 147 15.33 0.63 -5.24
N THR A 148 15.34 0.00 -4.07
CA THR A 148 15.63 -1.43 -3.91
C THR A 148 14.54 -2.06 -3.06
N VAL A 149 13.99 -3.17 -3.56
CA VAL A 149 13.06 -4.05 -2.83
C VAL A 149 13.72 -5.40 -2.64
N SER A 150 13.36 -6.12 -1.58
CA SER A 150 13.95 -7.42 -1.31
C SER A 150 13.03 -8.38 -0.58
N ILE A 151 13.33 -9.67 -0.67
CA ILE A 151 12.82 -10.70 0.22
C ILE A 151 14.04 -11.31 0.90
N THR A 152 14.04 -11.28 2.22
CA THR A 152 15.07 -11.95 3.03
C THR A 152 14.49 -13.16 3.74
N ARG A 153 15.34 -14.06 4.23
CA ARG A 153 14.91 -15.14 5.12
C ARG A 153 14.20 -14.61 6.35
N ASP A 154 14.68 -13.49 6.90
CA ASP A 154 14.04 -12.85 8.05
C ASP A 154 12.68 -12.25 7.68
N SER A 155 12.56 -11.58 6.53
CA SER A 155 11.28 -10.98 6.11
C SER A 155 10.25 -12.05 5.79
N ILE A 156 10.63 -13.10 5.02
CA ILE A 156 9.72 -14.14 4.57
C ILE A 156 9.16 -14.97 5.73
N THR A 157 9.97 -15.17 6.79
CA THR A 157 9.60 -15.96 7.99
C THR A 157 9.01 -15.13 9.12
N SER A 158 8.88 -13.81 8.92
CA SER A 158 8.33 -12.90 9.91
C SER A 158 6.84 -13.16 10.20
N VAL A 159 6.32 -12.45 11.20
CA VAL A 159 4.89 -12.42 11.52
C VAL A 159 4.37 -11.03 11.19
N ASP A 160 3.49 -10.94 10.20
CA ASP A 160 2.78 -9.71 9.84
C ASP A 160 1.41 -9.63 10.55
N ASP A 161 0.62 -8.62 10.21
CA ASP A 161 -0.71 -8.42 10.79
C ASP A 161 -1.71 -9.53 10.36
N MET A 162 -1.39 -10.27 9.30
CA MET A 162 -2.15 -11.42 8.80
C MET A 162 -1.64 -12.76 9.36
N GLY A 163 -0.50 -12.75 10.06
CA GLY A 163 0.08 -13.90 10.72
C GLY A 163 1.40 -14.33 10.10
N LYS A 164 1.63 -15.65 10.05
CA LYS A 164 2.82 -16.20 9.40
C LYS A 164 2.53 -16.47 7.94
N ASN A 165 3.58 -16.40 7.12
CA ASN A 165 3.47 -16.74 5.71
C ASN A 165 2.91 -18.16 5.51
N PRO A 166 1.71 -18.30 4.92
CA PRO A 166 1.03 -19.58 4.79
C PRO A 166 1.66 -20.48 3.72
N SER A 167 2.48 -19.94 2.82
CA SER A 167 3.19 -20.70 1.79
C SER A 167 4.37 -21.51 2.36
N LEU A 168 4.91 -21.11 3.51
CA LEU A 168 6.14 -21.70 4.03
C LEU A 168 5.95 -23.13 4.56
N ILE A 169 6.64 -24.06 3.92
CA ILE A 169 6.80 -25.45 4.30
C ILE A 169 8.20 -25.65 4.87
N TYR A 170 8.23 -26.02 6.15
CA TYR A 170 9.47 -26.34 6.86
C TYR A 170 9.78 -27.83 6.74
N SER A 171 11.06 -28.14 6.53
CA SER A 171 11.61 -29.49 6.61
C SER A 171 12.15 -29.76 8.03
N ASN A 172 12.36 -31.04 8.35
CA ASN A 172 12.89 -31.45 9.65
C ASN A 172 14.08 -32.38 9.42
N ASP A 173 15.24 -32.05 9.99
CA ASP A 173 16.45 -32.85 9.87
C ASP A 173 16.64 -33.86 11.02
N GLY A 174 15.67 -33.97 11.92
CA GLY A 174 15.65 -34.86 13.09
C GLY A 174 16.63 -34.48 14.20
N ALA A 175 17.83 -34.00 13.85
CA ALA A 175 18.93 -33.73 14.77
C ALA A 175 19.02 -32.25 15.20
N ASN A 176 18.76 -31.31 14.30
CA ASN A 176 18.79 -29.86 14.53
C ASN A 176 17.41 -29.20 14.47
N GLY A 177 16.37 -29.95 14.12
CA GLY A 177 14.97 -29.54 14.19
C GLY A 177 14.40 -29.04 12.87
N SER A 178 13.40 -28.16 12.98
CA SER A 178 12.67 -27.63 11.82
C SER A 178 13.45 -26.49 11.16
N TYR A 179 13.59 -26.51 9.84
CA TYR A 179 14.26 -25.47 9.05
C TYR A 179 13.48 -25.17 7.76
N LEU A 180 13.59 -23.94 7.26
CA LEU A 180 13.03 -23.56 5.96
C LEU A 180 14.07 -23.86 4.87
N PRO A 181 13.78 -24.76 3.90
CA PRO A 181 14.67 -25.02 2.76
C PRO A 181 14.99 -23.75 1.96
N TRP A 182 16.02 -23.80 1.13
CA TRP A 182 16.32 -22.71 0.19
C TRP A 182 15.20 -22.55 -0.84
N ALA A 183 15.06 -21.34 -1.38
CA ALA A 183 14.24 -21.14 -2.57
C ALA A 183 14.91 -21.85 -3.74
N ASN A 184 14.13 -22.55 -4.56
CA ASN A 184 14.63 -23.27 -5.74
C ASN A 184 13.70 -23.06 -6.93
N ASP A 185 14.31 -22.80 -8.07
CA ASP A 185 13.67 -22.34 -9.30
C ASP A 185 12.88 -21.03 -9.10
N CYS A 186 12.47 -20.40 -10.20
CA CYS A 186 11.70 -19.16 -10.16
C CYS A 186 10.43 -19.33 -11.00
N THR A 187 9.27 -19.30 -10.34
CA THR A 187 7.96 -19.30 -11.02
C THR A 187 7.54 -17.89 -11.39
N ILE A 188 7.73 -16.94 -10.48
CA ILE A 188 7.44 -15.52 -10.72
C ILE A 188 8.47 -14.65 -9.99
N MET A 189 8.88 -13.56 -10.63
CA MET A 189 9.70 -12.49 -10.06
C MET A 189 9.28 -11.18 -10.72
N CYS A 190 8.56 -10.36 -9.96
CA CYS A 190 8.06 -9.06 -10.42
C CYS A 190 8.26 -8.02 -9.31
N VAL A 191 8.45 -6.76 -9.68
CA VAL A 191 8.28 -5.65 -8.76
C VAL A 191 7.00 -4.93 -9.13
N ASP A 192 6.09 -4.79 -8.18
CA ASP A 192 4.90 -3.96 -8.35
C ASP A 192 5.07 -2.66 -7.58
N ILE A 193 4.59 -1.57 -8.17
CA ILE A 193 4.53 -0.27 -7.52
C ILE A 193 3.06 0.17 -7.48
N THR A 194 2.43 0.06 -6.31
CA THR A 194 1.00 0.33 -6.13
C THR A 194 0.67 1.82 -6.17
N GLY A 195 -0.45 2.17 -6.80
CA GLY A 195 -1.01 3.54 -6.77
C GLY A 195 -0.57 4.47 -7.88
N LEU A 196 0.36 4.04 -8.74
CA LEU A 196 0.89 4.88 -9.81
C LEU A 196 -0.11 5.09 -10.94
N LEU A 197 -0.71 4.01 -11.44
CA LEU A 197 -1.37 4.00 -12.74
C LEU A 197 -2.83 4.46 -12.70
N ASP A 198 -3.23 5.22 -13.71
CA ASP A 198 -4.62 5.68 -13.90
C ASP A 198 -5.54 4.64 -14.54
N GLY A 199 -4.98 3.49 -14.98
CA GLY A 199 -5.70 2.35 -15.55
C GLY A 199 -6.23 2.58 -16.96
N THR A 200 -5.72 3.59 -17.68
CA THR A 200 -6.19 3.93 -19.04
C THR A 200 -5.35 3.33 -20.16
N LEU A 201 -4.18 2.78 -19.85
CA LEU A 201 -3.25 2.24 -20.84
C LEU A 201 -2.66 0.91 -20.37
N GLY A 202 -2.74 -0.12 -21.22
CA GLY A 202 -2.05 -1.39 -21.07
C GLY A 202 -0.56 -1.27 -21.37
N ALA A 203 0.24 -2.24 -20.91
CA ALA A 203 1.70 -2.24 -21.14
C ALA A 203 2.09 -2.29 -22.63
N ASP A 204 1.24 -2.84 -23.49
CA ASP A 204 1.44 -2.89 -24.95
C ASP A 204 0.99 -1.61 -25.68
N GLY A 205 0.51 -0.60 -24.95
CA GLY A 205 -0.01 0.65 -25.49
C GLY A 205 -1.49 0.59 -25.87
N THR A 206 -2.20 -0.50 -25.57
CA THR A 206 -3.65 -0.59 -25.76
C THR A 206 -4.38 0.35 -24.81
N GLU A 207 -5.26 1.21 -25.35
CA GLU A 207 -6.15 2.02 -24.50
C GLU A 207 -7.19 1.11 -23.83
N LEU A 208 -7.28 1.21 -22.51
CA LEU A 208 -8.23 0.46 -21.70
C LEU A 208 -9.46 1.33 -21.42
N GLU A 209 -10.63 0.71 -21.27
CA GLU A 209 -11.88 1.46 -21.00
C GLU A 209 -11.92 2.12 -19.60
N GLY A 210 -10.81 2.05 -18.84
CA GLY A 210 -10.70 2.62 -17.51
C GLY A 210 -11.49 1.81 -16.49
N PHE A 211 -10.92 0.69 -16.04
CA PHE A 211 -11.51 -0.22 -15.06
C PHE A 211 -11.38 0.27 -13.61
N LEU A 212 -10.49 1.24 -13.36
CA LEU A 212 -10.26 1.83 -12.04
C LEU A 212 -11.31 2.88 -11.69
N GLU A 213 -11.61 3.01 -10.41
CA GLU A 213 -12.59 3.95 -9.87
C GLU A 213 -11.95 5.20 -9.27
N ASN A 214 -12.72 6.29 -9.13
CA ASN A 214 -12.28 7.43 -8.33
C ASN A 214 -12.39 7.09 -6.84
N GLY A 215 -11.37 7.42 -6.05
CA GLY A 215 -11.34 7.10 -4.63
C GLY A 215 -10.29 7.89 -3.87
N SER A 216 -10.24 7.68 -2.56
CA SER A 216 -9.50 8.55 -1.63
C SER A 216 -8.01 8.19 -1.47
N ASN A 217 -7.61 6.96 -1.84
CA ASN A 217 -6.24 6.48 -1.61
C ASN A 217 -5.81 5.40 -2.62
N PRO A 218 -5.28 5.77 -3.80
CA PRO A 218 -4.76 4.81 -4.77
C PRO A 218 -3.55 4.02 -4.28
N ASN A 219 -2.78 4.56 -3.33
CA ASN A 219 -1.55 3.92 -2.85
C ASN A 219 -1.82 2.72 -1.92
N VAL A 220 -3.08 2.51 -1.56
CA VAL A 220 -3.55 1.44 -0.69
C VAL A 220 -4.58 0.57 -1.40
N ASN A 221 -5.50 1.21 -2.14
CA ASN A 221 -6.52 0.51 -2.91
C ASN A 221 -6.11 0.45 -4.37
N LYS A 222 -5.73 -0.75 -4.81
CA LYS A 222 -5.28 -0.98 -6.18
C LYS A 222 -6.36 -0.79 -7.25
N HIS A 223 -7.63 -0.73 -6.87
CA HIS A 223 -8.75 -0.46 -7.78
C HIS A 223 -9.13 1.02 -7.87
N VAL A 224 -8.36 1.92 -7.23
CA VAL A 224 -8.52 3.36 -7.32
C VAL A 224 -7.51 3.95 -8.30
N LYS A 225 -7.95 4.89 -9.14
CA LYS A 225 -7.10 5.57 -10.13
C LYS A 225 -5.89 6.24 -9.48
N GLY A 226 -4.71 5.88 -9.98
CA GLY A 226 -3.46 6.59 -9.75
C GLY A 226 -3.36 7.90 -10.54
N LYS A 227 -2.15 8.45 -10.62
CA LYS A 227 -1.88 9.77 -11.20
C LYS A 227 -1.37 9.69 -12.64
N PHE A 228 -0.72 8.60 -13.03
CA PHE A 228 0.11 8.56 -14.23
C PHE A 228 -0.40 7.56 -15.25
N ARG A 229 -0.18 7.87 -16.53
CA ARG A 229 -0.24 6.86 -17.58
C ARG A 229 1.09 6.11 -17.63
N GLY A 230 1.05 4.82 -17.93
CA GLY A 230 2.26 3.97 -17.90
C GLY A 230 3.37 4.42 -18.86
N ASP A 231 3.00 5.04 -19.98
CA ASP A 231 3.92 5.57 -21.01
C ASP A 231 4.62 6.88 -20.61
N GLU A 232 4.15 7.55 -19.56
CA GLU A 232 4.77 8.76 -19.02
C GLU A 232 6.01 8.44 -18.16
N LEU A 233 6.10 7.20 -17.67
CA LEU A 233 7.10 6.78 -16.70
C LEU A 233 8.30 6.12 -17.39
N LYS A 234 9.51 6.44 -16.90
CA LYS A 234 10.75 5.80 -17.35
C LYS A 234 11.27 4.90 -16.24
N VAL A 235 11.10 3.59 -16.43
CA VAL A 235 11.48 2.57 -15.44
C VAL A 235 12.53 1.64 -16.03
N GLU A 236 13.52 1.26 -15.22
CA GLU A 236 14.58 0.35 -15.65
C GLU A 236 15.12 -0.45 -14.46
N VAL A 237 15.23 -1.78 -14.61
CA VAL A 237 15.96 -2.63 -13.66
C VAL A 237 17.45 -2.33 -13.76
N LYS A 238 18.08 -2.06 -12.61
CA LYS A 238 19.52 -1.74 -12.50
C LYS A 238 20.36 -2.94 -12.09
N SER A 239 19.86 -3.74 -11.17
CA SER A 239 20.55 -4.95 -10.72
C SER A 239 19.59 -5.91 -10.03
N ILE A 240 19.88 -7.19 -10.11
CA ILE A 240 19.25 -8.25 -9.32
C ILE A 240 20.36 -8.92 -8.51
N LYS A 241 20.13 -9.19 -7.23
CA LYS A 241 21.08 -9.90 -6.37
C LYS A 241 20.45 -11.10 -5.69
N VAL A 242 21.24 -12.17 -5.56
CA VAL A 242 20.92 -13.41 -4.85
C VAL A 242 22.06 -13.72 -3.88
N ASP A 243 21.79 -13.80 -2.57
CA ASP A 243 22.78 -14.11 -1.53
C ASP A 243 24.11 -13.32 -1.68
N ASP A 244 24.01 -12.00 -1.85
CA ASP A 244 25.10 -11.04 -2.12
C ASP A 244 25.75 -11.08 -3.51
N GLU A 245 25.41 -12.04 -4.37
CA GLU A 245 25.94 -12.14 -5.73
C GLU A 245 25.01 -11.47 -6.74
N GLU A 246 25.60 -10.78 -7.72
CA GLU A 246 24.83 -10.16 -8.81
C GLU A 246 24.37 -11.23 -9.80
N LEU A 247 23.06 -11.29 -10.03
CA LEU A 247 22.45 -12.17 -11.01
C LEU A 247 22.41 -11.46 -12.37
N TRP A 248 22.95 -12.10 -13.38
CA TRP A 248 22.80 -11.63 -14.75
C TRP A 248 21.34 -11.75 -15.22
N PHE A 249 20.88 -10.73 -15.95
CA PHE A 249 19.58 -10.73 -16.63
C PHE A 249 19.68 -10.09 -18.02
N ASP A 250 18.74 -10.44 -18.89
CA ASP A 250 18.55 -9.82 -20.20
C ASP A 250 17.57 -8.64 -20.07
N PRO A 251 18.05 -7.38 -20.12
CA PRO A 251 17.18 -6.21 -19.95
C PRO A 251 16.14 -6.07 -21.07
N SER A 252 16.36 -6.68 -22.24
CA SER A 252 15.41 -6.61 -23.36
C SER A 252 14.16 -7.47 -23.17
N LYS A 253 14.21 -8.40 -22.20
CA LYS A 253 13.09 -9.27 -21.85
C LYS A 253 12.31 -8.79 -20.63
N VAL A 254 12.81 -7.79 -19.92
CA VAL A 254 12.05 -7.19 -18.81
C VAL A 254 10.88 -6.40 -19.40
N ARG A 255 9.68 -6.66 -18.89
CA ARG A 255 8.44 -5.98 -19.31
C ARG A 255 8.04 -4.97 -18.26
N TYR A 256 7.45 -3.85 -18.70
CA TYR A 256 7.13 -2.71 -17.84
C TYR A 256 5.74 -2.18 -18.15
N GLY A 257 5.04 -1.66 -17.14
CA GLY A 257 3.78 -0.94 -17.29
C GLY A 257 2.58 -1.63 -16.63
N ASN A 258 1.39 -1.41 -17.17
CA ASN A 258 0.15 -2.06 -16.72
C ASN A 258 0.04 -3.47 -17.33
N LEU A 259 0.65 -4.46 -16.69
CA LEU A 259 0.68 -5.83 -17.20
C LEU A 259 -0.50 -6.68 -16.72
N ASP A 260 -1.09 -6.33 -15.58
CA ASP A 260 -2.26 -7.03 -15.05
C ASP A 260 -3.58 -6.51 -15.63
N GLU A 261 -3.63 -5.25 -16.06
CA GLU A 261 -4.83 -4.60 -16.64
C GLU A 261 -6.08 -4.64 -15.75
N GLU A 262 -5.90 -4.98 -14.47
CA GLU A 262 -6.97 -5.12 -13.48
C GLU A 262 -6.74 -4.27 -12.23
N ASP A 263 -5.55 -3.66 -12.10
CA ASP A 263 -5.18 -2.83 -10.96
C ASP A 263 -4.34 -1.59 -11.34
N ASN A 264 -4.01 -0.76 -10.35
CA ASN A 264 -3.28 0.49 -10.52
C ASN A 264 -1.75 0.34 -10.38
N CYS A 265 -1.23 -0.88 -10.36
CA CYS A 265 0.18 -1.14 -10.15
C CYS A 265 0.96 -0.91 -11.43
N TYR A 266 2.10 -0.22 -11.32
CA TYR A 266 3.13 -0.32 -12.34
C TYR A 266 3.95 -1.58 -12.07
N ARG A 267 3.91 -2.55 -12.99
CA ARG A 267 4.68 -3.77 -12.87
C ARG A 267 6.00 -3.68 -13.64
N ILE A 268 7.05 -4.19 -13.01
CA ILE A 268 8.33 -4.57 -13.59
C ILE A 268 8.38 -6.10 -13.58
N GLU A 269 8.09 -6.75 -14.71
CA GLU A 269 8.08 -8.21 -14.82
C GLU A 269 9.44 -8.72 -15.32
N ILE A 270 10.12 -9.49 -14.47
CA ILE A 270 11.43 -10.09 -14.75
C ILE A 270 11.24 -11.54 -15.19
N ALA A 271 10.35 -12.28 -14.54
CA ALA A 271 9.97 -13.64 -14.89
C ALA A 271 8.53 -13.92 -14.49
N ASN A 272 7.76 -14.58 -15.34
CA ASN A 272 6.40 -14.99 -15.04
C ASN A 272 6.02 -16.26 -15.82
N LEU A 273 6.13 -17.41 -15.14
CA LEU A 273 5.81 -18.72 -15.70
C LEU A 273 4.35 -19.14 -15.45
N ILE A 274 3.55 -18.29 -14.78
CA ILE A 274 2.13 -18.56 -14.55
C ILE A 274 1.35 -18.33 -15.86
N SER A 275 1.68 -17.26 -16.57
CA SER A 275 1.06 -16.88 -17.83
C SER A 275 1.98 -16.94 -19.05
N GLY A 276 3.29 -17.17 -18.84
CA GLY A 276 4.31 -17.19 -19.90
C GLY A 276 5.20 -18.44 -19.84
N ASP A 277 6.17 -18.49 -20.74
CA ASP A 277 7.14 -19.58 -20.84
C ASP A 277 8.52 -19.16 -20.33
N ALA A 278 9.35 -20.13 -19.94
CA ALA A 278 10.70 -19.89 -19.40
C ALA A 278 11.62 -19.13 -20.38
N ASP A 279 11.39 -19.27 -21.68
CA ASP A 279 12.17 -18.60 -22.72
C ASP A 279 11.89 -17.09 -22.78
N ASP A 280 10.77 -16.62 -22.24
CA ASP A 280 10.39 -15.20 -22.21
C ASP A 280 10.96 -14.48 -20.97
N ALA A 281 11.44 -15.23 -19.97
CA ALA A 281 12.00 -14.65 -18.75
C ALA A 281 13.33 -13.91 -19.02
N ALA A 282 13.55 -12.81 -18.29
CA ALA A 282 14.79 -12.05 -18.32
C ALA A 282 15.94 -12.74 -17.58
N ILE A 283 15.66 -13.75 -16.75
CA ILE A 283 16.65 -14.51 -16.00
C ILE A 283 16.57 -16.00 -16.35
N ASN A 284 17.61 -16.76 -16.01
CA ASN A 284 17.48 -18.22 -16.02
C ASN A 284 16.65 -18.66 -14.81
N VAL A 285 15.40 -19.04 -15.07
CA VAL A 285 14.44 -19.47 -14.04
C VAL A 285 14.71 -20.89 -13.51
N ASN A 286 15.46 -21.70 -14.25
CA ASN A 286 15.83 -23.07 -13.85
C ASN A 286 17.18 -23.06 -13.12
N ASN A 287 17.30 -23.83 -12.04
CA ASN A 287 18.47 -23.81 -11.16
C ASN A 287 18.73 -22.42 -10.55
N PHE A 288 17.69 -21.59 -10.46
CA PHE A 288 17.71 -20.38 -9.66
C PHE A 288 17.60 -20.77 -8.18
N PHE A 289 18.44 -20.24 -7.31
CA PHE A 289 18.33 -20.50 -5.88
C PHE A 289 18.88 -19.33 -5.08
N PHE A 290 18.30 -19.13 -3.90
CA PHE A 290 18.86 -18.27 -2.87
C PHE A 290 18.44 -18.80 -1.50
N SER A 291 19.24 -18.46 -0.50
CA SER A 291 19.14 -18.99 0.85
C SER A 291 18.91 -17.89 1.87
N ASP A 292 19.27 -16.64 1.59
CA ASP A 292 19.17 -15.54 2.53
C ASP A 292 18.46 -14.33 1.92
N GLU A 293 18.89 -13.82 0.77
CA GLU A 293 18.32 -12.60 0.19
C GLU A 293 18.16 -12.69 -1.33
N LEU A 294 16.99 -12.25 -1.80
CA LEU A 294 16.76 -11.85 -3.18
C LEU A 294 16.41 -10.35 -3.20
N SER A 295 17.13 -9.54 -3.96
CA SER A 295 16.81 -8.12 -4.12
C SER A 295 16.84 -7.63 -5.56
N VAL A 296 15.95 -6.68 -5.86
CA VAL A 296 15.83 -6.01 -7.16
C VAL A 296 15.98 -4.52 -6.93
N THR A 297 16.94 -3.93 -7.64
CA THR A 297 17.13 -2.47 -7.68
C THR A 297 16.67 -1.94 -9.02
N PHE A 298 15.86 -0.89 -9.03
CA PHE A 298 15.32 -0.26 -10.23
C PHE A 298 15.37 1.26 -10.11
N SER A 299 15.33 1.94 -11.25
CA SER A 299 15.09 3.38 -11.29
C SER A 299 13.71 3.70 -11.83
N ILE A 300 13.11 4.78 -11.36
CA ILE A 300 11.86 5.34 -11.86
C ILE A 300 12.01 6.86 -12.00
N TYR A 301 11.55 7.39 -13.13
CA TYR A 301 11.52 8.82 -13.42
C TYR A 301 10.20 9.22 -14.08
N GLY A 302 9.80 10.48 -13.90
CA GLY A 302 8.53 11.02 -14.42
C GLY A 302 7.40 11.07 -13.39
N ILE A 303 7.73 10.97 -12.09
CA ILE A 303 6.73 10.94 -11.00
C ILE A 303 6.72 12.20 -10.11
N ASP A 304 7.52 13.22 -10.45
CA ASP A 304 7.57 14.51 -9.77
C ASP A 304 6.31 15.41 -9.95
#